data_AF-A0A9X1M4G8-F1
#
_entry.id   AF-A0A9X1M4G8-F1
#
_cell.length_a   1.000
_cell.length_b   1.000
_cell.length_c   1.000
_cell.angle_alpha   90.00
_cell.angle_beta   90.00
_cell.angle_gamma   90.00
#
_symmetry.space_group_name_H-M   'P 1'
#
loop_
_entity.id
_entity.type
_entity.pdbx_description
1 polymer ?
#
loop_
_entity_poly.entity_id
_entity_poly.type
_entity_poly.pdbx_seq_one_letter_code
_entity_poly.pdbx_strand_id
1 'polypeptide(L)'
;MSISRSESLPSGAAPPASALGSFFENVLGLLEAWTPELALLFDDPAAPPDRRDVDAVVEPLTASLLAQEDYPLAGGGFVAAHQVLGDAPWHMAWWQGRSKELLVLSSVESMGEAYSRREWFTVPLETGVRHVTGPYVDFICTDEYTVTLTSPVIVDGRVVGVVGADVYVESLEKILLPGLRRLHPEASLVNRVGRVVVSADPQLAAGRLLVGDWRHAADPLKMELRGAEYFGRLTAVHPCGSLPLAVTLPR
;
A
#
# COMPACT_ATOMS: atom_id res chain seq x y z
N MET A 1 44.39 -8.43 -36.40
CA MET A 1 43.13 -9.13 -36.79
C MET A 1 42.94 -10.22 -35.76
N SER A 2 41.85 -10.41 -35.03
CA SER A 2 40.44 -9.98 -35.08
C SER A 2 39.78 -10.84 -33.98
N ILE A 3 38.78 -10.51 -33.17
CA ILE A 3 37.89 -9.37 -32.91
C ILE A 3 37.42 -9.64 -31.46
N SER A 4 37.55 -8.68 -30.53
CA SER A 4 36.84 -8.75 -29.25
C SER A 4 35.36 -8.51 -29.53
N ARG A 5 34.51 -9.49 -29.23
CA ARG A 5 33.06 -9.30 -29.14
C ARG A 5 32.77 -8.51 -27.87
N SER A 6 32.55 -7.21 -28.02
CA SER A 6 31.82 -6.41 -27.05
C SER A 6 30.34 -6.82 -27.13
N GLU A 7 29.88 -7.65 -26.21
CA GLU A 7 28.44 -7.83 -25.98
C GLU A 7 27.90 -6.53 -25.36
N SER A 8 27.25 -5.73 -26.20
CA SER A 8 26.42 -4.62 -25.77
C SER A 8 25.19 -5.18 -25.03
N LEU A 9 25.08 -4.88 -23.74
CA LEU A 9 23.83 -5.06 -23.00
C LEU A 9 22.70 -4.33 -23.73
N PRO A 10 21.50 -4.94 -23.89
CA PRO A 10 20.38 -4.26 -24.52
C PRO A 10 20.02 -3.04 -23.67
N SER A 11 20.06 -1.86 -24.30
CA SER A 11 19.44 -0.65 -23.78
C SER A 11 17.93 -0.90 -23.75
N GLY A 12 17.44 -1.46 -22.63
CA GLY A 12 16.02 -1.65 -22.40
C GLY A 12 15.37 -0.28 -22.33
N ALA A 13 14.35 -0.05 -23.16
CA ALA A 13 13.53 1.14 -23.09
C ALA A 13 13.06 1.36 -21.63
N ALA A 14 13.04 2.62 -21.17
CA ALA A 14 12.55 2.94 -19.84
C ALA A 14 11.10 2.41 -19.71
N PRO A 15 10.78 1.68 -18.63
CA PRO A 15 9.42 1.20 -18.44
C PRO A 15 8.47 2.41 -18.35
N PRO A 16 7.22 2.32 -18.83
CA PRO A 16 6.27 3.41 -18.66
C PRO A 16 6.05 3.67 -17.17
N ALA A 17 5.78 4.91 -16.79
CA ALA A 17 5.50 5.29 -15.39
C ALA A 17 4.42 4.41 -14.73
N SER A 18 3.44 3.95 -15.52
CA SER A 18 2.39 3.03 -15.07
C SER A 18 2.92 1.69 -14.55
N ALA A 19 4.06 1.20 -15.06
CA ALA A 19 4.64 -0.09 -14.64
C ALA A 19 5.21 -0.04 -13.21
N LEU A 20 5.47 1.15 -12.65
CA LEU A 20 5.86 1.29 -11.25
C LEU A 20 4.68 1.03 -10.29
N GLY A 21 3.44 1.06 -10.78
CA GLY A 21 2.25 0.66 -10.03
C GLY A 21 2.08 -0.85 -9.91
N SER A 22 2.74 -1.66 -10.76
CA SER A 22 2.50 -3.10 -10.85
C SER A 22 2.79 -3.85 -9.55
N PHE A 23 3.79 -3.42 -8.77
CA PHE A 23 4.04 -3.98 -7.44
C PHE A 23 2.79 -3.90 -6.55
N PHE A 24 2.18 -2.71 -6.47
CA PHE A 24 1.02 -2.46 -5.63
C PHE A 24 -0.21 -3.19 -6.15
N GLU A 25 -0.43 -3.19 -7.47
CA GLU A 25 -1.53 -3.93 -8.10
C GLU A 25 -1.44 -5.43 -7.82
N ASN A 26 -0.24 -6.02 -7.90
CA ASN A 26 -0.07 -7.44 -7.64
C ASN A 26 -0.35 -7.79 -6.18
N VAL A 27 0.16 -7.00 -5.22
CA VAL A 27 -0.10 -7.22 -3.79
C VAL A 27 -1.60 -7.06 -3.49
N LEU A 28 -2.27 -6.06 -4.07
CA LEU A 28 -3.71 -5.90 -3.94
C LEU A 28 -4.48 -7.09 -4.51
N GLY A 29 -4.05 -7.63 -5.65
CA GLY A 29 -4.63 -8.85 -6.22
C GLY A 29 -4.48 -10.07 -5.32
N LEU A 30 -3.33 -10.22 -4.64
CA LEU A 30 -3.12 -11.30 -3.64
C LEU A 30 -4.07 -11.17 -2.45
N LEU A 31 -4.32 -9.94 -1.99
CA LEU A 31 -5.26 -9.65 -0.90
C LEU A 31 -6.71 -9.89 -1.32
N GLU A 32 -7.11 -9.41 -2.50
CA GLU A 32 -8.46 -9.61 -3.05
C GLU A 32 -8.82 -11.09 -3.18
N ALA A 33 -7.83 -11.94 -3.45
CA ALA A 33 -8.01 -13.38 -3.55
C ALA A 33 -8.45 -14.06 -2.24
N TRP A 34 -8.35 -13.39 -1.07
CA TRP A 34 -8.82 -13.92 0.22
C TRP A 34 -10.32 -13.75 0.43
N THR A 35 -10.97 -12.92 -0.39
CA THR A 35 -12.39 -12.57 -0.23
C THR A 35 -13.29 -13.80 -0.21
N PRO A 36 -13.14 -14.81 -1.10
CA PRO A 36 -14.00 -15.99 -1.07
C PRO A 36 -13.89 -16.78 0.24
N GLU A 37 -12.67 -17.02 0.75
CA GLU A 37 -12.48 -17.75 2.00
C GLU A 37 -13.06 -16.99 3.20
N LEU A 38 -12.85 -15.67 3.26
CA LEU A 38 -13.40 -14.83 4.33
C LEU A 38 -14.91 -14.68 4.24
N ALA A 39 -15.48 -14.64 3.02
CA ALA A 39 -16.92 -14.50 2.84
C ALA A 39 -17.69 -15.65 3.49
N LEU A 40 -17.17 -16.88 3.41
CA LEU A 40 -17.77 -18.07 4.02
C LEU A 40 -17.98 -17.93 5.54
N LEU A 41 -17.14 -17.15 6.24
CA LEU A 41 -17.31 -16.90 7.67
C LEU A 41 -18.53 -16.03 7.97
N PHE A 42 -19.02 -15.26 7.01
CA PHE A 42 -20.10 -14.28 7.17
C PHE A 42 -21.37 -14.65 6.38
N ASP A 43 -21.45 -15.87 5.84
CA ASP A 43 -22.57 -16.37 5.02
C ASP A 43 -23.90 -16.47 5.81
N ASP A 44 -23.86 -16.68 7.13
CA ASP A 44 -25.04 -16.71 7.99
C ASP A 44 -25.14 -15.45 8.87
N PRO A 45 -26.00 -14.48 8.53
CA PRO A 45 -26.21 -13.28 9.34
C PRO A 45 -26.76 -13.57 10.75
N ALA A 46 -27.37 -14.73 10.99
CA ALA A 46 -27.89 -15.11 12.30
C ALA A 46 -26.83 -15.73 13.21
N ALA A 47 -25.67 -16.11 12.66
CA ALA A 47 -24.56 -16.71 13.37
C ALA A 47 -23.25 -16.02 12.99
N PRO A 48 -23.04 -14.75 13.42
CA PRO A 48 -21.79 -14.04 13.14
C PRO A 48 -20.60 -14.79 13.74
N PRO A 49 -19.44 -14.81 13.05
CA PRO A 49 -18.26 -15.52 13.53
C PRO A 49 -17.71 -14.86 14.80
N ASP A 50 -17.03 -15.66 15.63
CA ASP A 50 -16.25 -15.12 16.75
C ASP A 50 -14.82 -14.76 16.29
N ARG A 51 -14.06 -14.10 17.15
CA ARG A 51 -12.66 -13.74 16.85
C ARG A 51 -11.77 -14.93 16.54
N ARG A 52 -12.00 -16.10 17.16
CA ARG A 52 -11.20 -17.30 16.92
C ARG A 52 -11.49 -17.90 15.56
N ASP A 53 -12.75 -17.89 15.13
CA ASP A 53 -13.15 -18.33 13.79
C ASP A 53 -12.43 -17.49 12.73
N VAL A 54 -12.39 -16.16 12.93
CA VAL A 54 -11.64 -15.23 12.08
C VAL A 54 -10.14 -15.53 12.10
N ASP A 55 -9.53 -15.62 13.29
CA ASP A 55 -8.09 -15.86 13.42
C ASP A 55 -7.66 -17.17 12.75
N ALA A 56 -8.47 -18.23 12.88
CA ALA A 56 -8.19 -19.54 12.29
C ALA A 56 -8.16 -19.54 10.75
N VAL A 57 -8.92 -18.64 10.11
CA VAL A 57 -8.89 -18.47 8.65
C VAL A 57 -7.78 -17.51 8.22
N VAL A 58 -7.60 -16.40 8.94
CA VAL A 58 -6.68 -15.33 8.56
C VAL A 58 -5.22 -15.71 8.79
N GLU A 59 -4.91 -16.47 9.83
CA GLU A 59 -3.55 -16.90 10.17
C GLU A 59 -2.84 -17.63 9.01
N PRO A 60 -3.37 -18.73 8.44
CA PRO A 60 -2.70 -19.44 7.35
C PRO A 60 -2.62 -18.62 6.04
N LEU A 61 -3.62 -17.78 5.76
CA LEU A 61 -3.60 -16.86 4.62
C LEU A 61 -2.47 -15.84 4.76
N THR A 62 -2.34 -15.24 5.93
CA THR A 62 -1.29 -14.28 6.25
C THR A 62 0.08 -14.94 6.22
N ALA A 63 0.22 -16.14 6.79
CA ALA A 63 1.48 -16.88 6.77
C ALA A 63 1.97 -17.15 5.34
N SER A 64 1.04 -17.48 4.43
CA SER A 64 1.28 -17.74 3.01
C SER A 64 1.67 -16.47 2.24
N LEU A 65 1.00 -15.35 2.53
CA LEU A 65 1.30 -14.04 1.97
C LEU A 65 2.70 -13.55 2.40
N LEU A 66 3.01 -13.64 3.70
CA LEU A 66 4.31 -13.25 4.24
C LEU A 66 5.43 -14.26 3.92
N ALA A 67 5.12 -15.37 3.25
CA ALA A 67 6.12 -16.32 2.75
C ALA A 67 6.52 -16.04 1.28
N GLN A 68 5.84 -15.13 0.59
CA GLN A 68 6.16 -14.79 -0.79
C GLN A 68 7.49 -14.02 -0.86
N GLU A 69 8.53 -14.64 -1.42
CA GLU A 69 9.86 -14.00 -1.54
C GLU A 69 9.87 -12.80 -2.49
N ASP A 70 8.94 -12.75 -3.43
CA ASP A 70 8.81 -11.66 -4.41
C ASP A 70 8.31 -10.35 -3.79
N TYR A 71 7.71 -10.40 -2.58
CA TYR A 71 7.11 -9.24 -1.93
C TYR A 71 7.67 -9.08 -0.49
N PRO A 72 8.43 -8.01 -0.19
CA PRO A 72 9.00 -7.79 1.14
C PRO A 72 7.97 -7.16 2.09
N LEU A 73 6.89 -7.90 2.35
CA LEU A 73 5.79 -7.48 3.22
C LEU A 73 6.22 -7.60 4.70
N ALA A 74 5.92 -6.56 5.48
CA ALA A 74 6.27 -6.45 6.89
C ALA A 74 5.22 -7.11 7.81
N GLY A 75 3.97 -7.12 7.34
CA GLY A 75 2.83 -7.67 8.06
C GLY A 75 1.58 -7.67 7.17
N GLY A 76 0.52 -8.28 7.67
CA GLY A 76 -0.76 -8.32 6.98
C GLY A 76 -1.82 -9.03 7.80
N GLY A 77 -3.02 -9.07 7.25
CA GLY A 77 -4.13 -9.76 7.89
C GLY A 77 -5.47 -9.13 7.54
N PHE A 78 -6.40 -9.22 8.49
CA PHE A 78 -7.78 -8.77 8.36
C PHE A 78 -8.19 -7.91 9.55
N VAL A 79 -8.97 -6.86 9.28
CA VAL A 79 -9.57 -6.00 10.28
C VAL A 79 -11.08 -5.98 10.05
N ALA A 80 -11.83 -6.40 11.07
CA ALA A 80 -13.27 -6.50 11.01
C ALA A 80 -13.93 -5.11 11.02
N ALA A 81 -15.01 -4.96 10.25
CA ALA A 81 -15.88 -3.79 10.39
C ALA A 81 -16.57 -3.79 11.76
N HIS A 82 -17.06 -2.62 12.19
CA HIS A 82 -17.66 -2.49 13.52
C HIS A 82 -18.90 -3.41 13.68
N GLN A 83 -18.98 -4.13 14.80
CA GLN A 83 -20.11 -4.99 15.18
C GLN A 83 -20.49 -6.08 14.16
N VAL A 84 -19.52 -6.60 13.40
CA VAL A 84 -19.76 -7.75 12.51
C VAL A 84 -19.52 -9.11 13.16
N LEU A 85 -18.86 -9.14 14.33
CA LEU A 85 -18.56 -10.37 15.07
C LEU A 85 -19.55 -10.61 16.21
N GLY A 86 -19.69 -11.87 16.62
CA GLY A 86 -20.60 -12.26 17.70
C GLY A 86 -20.09 -11.96 19.11
N ASP A 87 -18.77 -11.90 19.31
CA ASP A 87 -18.14 -11.81 20.64
C ASP A 87 -17.39 -10.49 20.91
N ALA A 88 -17.26 -9.60 19.92
CA ALA A 88 -16.58 -8.32 20.07
C ALA A 88 -17.04 -7.26 19.06
N PRO A 89 -17.07 -5.96 19.43
CA PRO A 89 -17.39 -4.88 18.49
C PRO A 89 -16.27 -4.59 17.48
N TRP A 90 -15.05 -5.02 17.77
CA TRP A 90 -13.83 -4.75 17.01
C TRP A 90 -12.92 -5.98 17.06
N HIS A 91 -12.23 -6.26 15.95
CA HIS A 91 -11.20 -7.29 15.90
C HIS A 91 -10.18 -7.00 14.80
N MET A 92 -8.92 -7.28 15.10
CA MET A 92 -7.80 -7.17 14.20
C MET A 92 -7.01 -8.47 14.30
N ALA A 93 -7.09 -9.27 13.24
CA ALA A 93 -6.33 -10.49 13.05
C ALA A 93 -5.14 -10.12 12.17
N TRP A 94 -4.02 -9.69 12.78
CA TRP A 94 -2.87 -9.14 12.06
C TRP A 94 -1.57 -9.78 12.53
N TRP A 95 -0.77 -10.31 11.60
CA TRP A 95 0.52 -10.89 11.90
C TRP A 95 1.63 -10.05 11.27
N GLN A 96 2.71 -9.84 12.03
CA GLN A 96 3.81 -8.98 11.59
C GLN A 96 5.17 -9.47 12.07
N GLY A 97 6.21 -8.87 11.49
CA GLY A 97 7.59 -9.07 11.89
C GLY A 97 8.17 -10.41 11.42
N ARG A 98 9.46 -10.61 11.69
CA ARG A 98 10.24 -11.76 11.18
C ARG A 98 9.74 -13.11 11.69
N SER A 99 9.22 -13.14 12.90
CA SER A 99 8.65 -14.33 13.52
C SER A 99 7.21 -14.58 13.08
N LYS A 100 6.60 -13.66 12.31
CA LYS A 100 5.18 -13.69 11.92
C LYS A 100 4.30 -13.91 13.15
N GLU A 101 4.49 -13.09 14.18
CA GLU A 101 3.74 -13.20 15.42
C GLU A 101 2.41 -12.44 15.28
N LEU A 102 1.36 -12.99 15.89
CA LEU A 102 0.10 -12.28 16.03
C LEU A 102 0.35 -10.99 16.81
N LEU A 103 -0.10 -9.88 16.25
CA LEU A 103 -0.03 -8.59 16.90
C LEU A 103 -1.04 -8.58 18.06
N VAL A 104 -0.57 -8.94 19.26
CA VAL A 104 -1.38 -8.91 20.48
C VAL A 104 -1.44 -7.48 21.01
N LEU A 105 -2.56 -6.81 20.79
CA LEU A 105 -2.82 -5.47 21.29
C LEU A 105 -3.33 -5.52 22.73
N SER A 106 -2.74 -4.71 23.61
CA SER A 106 -2.98 -4.74 25.07
C SER A 106 -4.39 -4.31 25.51
N SER A 107 -5.19 -3.74 24.61
CA SER A 107 -6.63 -3.48 24.78
C SER A 107 -7.30 -3.27 23.41
N VAL A 108 -8.20 -4.19 23.02
CA VAL A 108 -8.85 -4.22 21.70
C VAL A 108 -9.87 -3.08 21.54
N GLU A 109 -10.57 -2.68 22.61
CA GLU A 109 -11.59 -1.62 22.57
C GLU A 109 -10.99 -0.24 22.28
N SER A 110 -9.90 0.13 22.97
CA SER A 110 -9.21 1.40 22.74
C SER A 110 -8.55 1.49 21.35
N MET A 111 -8.23 0.35 20.73
CA MET A 111 -7.57 0.32 19.42
C MET A 111 -8.56 0.26 18.25
N GLY A 112 -9.74 -0.34 18.44
CA GLY A 112 -10.87 -0.21 17.49
C GLY A 112 -11.11 1.25 17.12
N GLU A 113 -11.18 2.11 18.14
CA GLU A 113 -11.25 3.56 17.93
C GLU A 113 -9.99 4.13 17.23
N ALA A 114 -8.80 3.60 17.51
CA ALA A 114 -7.54 4.10 16.97
C ALA A 114 -7.33 3.81 15.47
N TYR A 115 -7.80 2.67 14.95
CA TYR A 115 -7.77 2.40 13.50
C TYR A 115 -9.04 2.81 12.77
N SER A 116 -10.18 2.95 13.45
CA SER A 116 -11.45 3.40 12.84
C SER A 116 -11.38 4.77 12.16
N ARG A 117 -10.31 5.55 12.38
CA ARG A 117 -10.06 6.87 11.78
C ARG A 117 -8.89 6.88 10.81
N ARG A 118 -8.27 5.73 10.54
CA ARG A 118 -7.12 5.62 9.65
C ARG A 118 -7.58 5.49 8.23
N GLU A 119 -6.91 6.19 7.32
CA GLU A 119 -7.25 6.21 5.90
C GLU A 119 -7.23 4.81 5.28
N TRP A 120 -6.27 3.96 5.68
CA TRP A 120 -6.18 2.58 5.20
C TRP A 120 -7.38 1.71 5.59
N PHE A 121 -8.10 2.04 6.67
CA PHE A 121 -9.29 1.30 7.09
C PHE A 121 -10.57 1.94 6.55
N THR A 122 -10.70 3.25 6.75
CA THR A 122 -11.92 4.01 6.46
C THR A 122 -12.24 4.10 4.98
N VAL A 123 -11.25 4.40 4.13
CA VAL A 123 -11.47 4.56 2.69
C VAL A 123 -12.02 3.28 2.03
N PRO A 124 -11.39 2.10 2.17
CA PRO A 124 -11.94 0.88 1.59
C PRO A 124 -13.28 0.48 2.22
N LEU A 125 -13.48 0.72 3.51
CA LEU A 125 -14.74 0.42 4.19
C LEU A 125 -15.91 1.25 3.64
N GLU A 126 -15.69 2.56 3.41
CA GLU A 126 -16.72 3.48 2.94
C GLU A 126 -16.96 3.41 1.43
N THR A 127 -15.90 3.19 0.65
CA THR A 127 -15.97 3.24 -0.81
C THR A 127 -16.21 1.89 -1.45
N GLY A 128 -15.91 0.79 -0.74
CA GLY A 128 -15.90 -0.55 -1.33
C GLY A 128 -14.80 -0.72 -2.39
N VAL A 129 -13.78 0.14 -2.40
CA VAL A 129 -12.66 0.11 -3.35
C VAL A 129 -11.35 -0.06 -2.60
N ARG A 130 -10.45 -0.89 -3.14
CA ARG A 130 -9.08 -1.05 -2.64
C ARG A 130 -8.33 0.29 -2.53
N HIS A 131 -7.41 0.38 -1.58
CA HIS A 131 -6.71 1.63 -1.29
C HIS A 131 -5.25 1.41 -0.91
N VAL A 132 -4.41 2.41 -1.21
CA VAL A 132 -3.01 2.47 -0.77
C VAL A 132 -2.82 3.74 0.05
N THR A 133 -2.42 3.58 1.30
CA THR A 133 -2.18 4.68 2.23
C THR A 133 -0.71 4.79 2.55
N GLY A 134 -0.19 6.01 2.60
CA GLY A 134 1.17 6.29 3.05
C GLY A 134 2.00 7.10 2.06
N PRO A 135 3.29 7.34 2.38
CA PRO A 135 3.93 6.84 3.59
C PRO A 135 3.42 7.57 4.83
N TYR A 136 3.29 6.85 5.94
CA TYR A 136 3.09 7.41 7.27
C TYR A 136 4.04 6.73 8.26
N VAL A 137 4.36 7.40 9.36
CA VAL A 137 5.14 6.77 10.43
C VAL A 137 4.18 5.95 11.28
N ASP A 138 4.42 4.65 11.36
CA ASP A 138 3.62 3.77 12.20
C ASP A 138 4.12 3.81 13.65
N PHE A 139 3.70 4.85 14.37
CA PHE A 139 3.96 5.02 15.80
C PHE A 139 3.25 3.99 16.69
N ILE A 140 2.38 3.14 16.13
CA ILE A 140 1.67 2.10 16.91
C ILE A 140 2.51 0.83 16.95
N CYS A 141 3.23 0.51 15.88
CA CYS A 141 3.87 -0.80 15.72
C CYS A 141 5.41 -0.77 15.54
N THR A 142 6.00 0.21 14.83
CA THR A 142 7.39 0.06 14.34
C THR A 142 8.26 1.32 14.28
N ASP A 143 7.70 2.54 14.44
CA ASP A 143 8.39 3.82 14.19
C ASP A 143 9.00 3.95 12.76
N GLU A 144 8.61 3.08 11.83
CA GLU A 144 9.09 3.08 10.44
C GLU A 144 8.09 3.74 9.48
N TYR A 145 8.60 4.32 8.39
CA TYR A 145 7.75 4.79 7.30
C TYR A 145 7.14 3.58 6.59
N THR A 146 5.82 3.50 6.69
CA THR A 146 5.02 2.37 6.20
C THR A 146 4.05 2.82 5.12
N VAL A 147 3.86 1.95 4.14
CA VAL A 147 2.77 2.02 3.18
C VAL A 147 1.88 0.81 3.40
N THR A 148 0.58 1.05 3.52
CA THR A 148 -0.42 0.01 3.80
C THR A 148 -1.35 -0.11 2.61
N LEU A 149 -1.42 -1.33 2.07
CA LEU A 149 -2.31 -1.70 0.99
C LEU A 149 -3.50 -2.43 1.57
N THR A 150 -4.71 -2.09 1.13
CA THR A 150 -5.94 -2.66 1.68
C THR A 150 -6.96 -2.93 0.59
N SER A 151 -7.74 -3.99 0.78
CA SER A 151 -8.88 -4.33 -0.06
C SER A 151 -10.09 -4.65 0.81
N PRO A 152 -11.29 -4.16 0.50
CA PRO A 152 -12.49 -4.48 1.26
C PRO A 152 -12.94 -5.92 1.01
N VAL A 153 -13.42 -6.57 2.07
CA VAL A 153 -14.09 -7.87 1.97
C VAL A 153 -15.59 -7.61 1.93
N ILE A 154 -16.23 -7.95 0.80
CA ILE A 154 -17.64 -7.68 0.55
C ILE A 154 -18.42 -9.00 0.54
N VAL A 155 -19.47 -9.08 1.37
CA VAL A 155 -20.39 -10.22 1.48
C VAL A 155 -21.81 -9.69 1.32
N ASP A 156 -22.56 -10.24 0.36
CA ASP A 156 -23.92 -9.79 0.01
C ASP A 156 -24.08 -8.27 -0.16
N GLY A 157 -23.07 -7.63 -0.76
CA GLY A 157 -23.05 -6.18 -1.00
C GLY A 157 -22.72 -5.32 0.22
N ARG A 158 -22.40 -5.94 1.37
CA ARG A 158 -21.94 -5.26 2.59
C ARG A 158 -20.45 -5.48 2.81
N VAL A 159 -19.70 -4.43 3.16
CA VAL A 159 -18.31 -4.57 3.58
C VAL A 159 -18.27 -5.12 5.01
N VAL A 160 -17.70 -6.31 5.20
CA VAL A 160 -17.56 -6.97 6.52
C VAL A 160 -16.21 -6.69 7.19
N GLY A 161 -15.27 -6.09 6.46
CA GLY A 161 -13.97 -5.69 6.96
C GLY A 161 -13.02 -5.41 5.81
N VAL A 162 -11.74 -5.31 6.12
CA VAL A 162 -10.68 -5.07 5.14
C VAL A 162 -9.56 -6.07 5.35
N VAL A 163 -9.04 -6.61 4.27
CA VAL A 163 -7.74 -7.29 4.27
C VAL A 163 -6.65 -6.28 3.95
N GLY A 164 -5.46 -6.49 4.48
CA GLY A 164 -4.36 -5.56 4.26
C GLY A 164 -2.98 -6.17 4.37
N ALA A 165 -2.00 -5.44 3.86
CA ALA A 165 -0.58 -5.73 4.00
C ALA A 165 0.22 -4.44 4.17
N ASP A 166 1.22 -4.50 5.03
CA ASP A 166 2.19 -3.43 5.24
C ASP A 166 3.47 -3.70 4.49
N VAL A 167 4.05 -2.63 3.94
CA VAL A 167 5.40 -2.64 3.37
C VAL A 167 6.15 -1.42 3.87
N TYR A 168 7.38 -1.65 4.33
CA TYR A 168 8.27 -0.55 4.71
C TYR A 168 8.74 0.21 3.48
N VAL A 169 8.87 1.53 3.62
CA VAL A 169 9.41 2.38 2.55
C VAL A 169 10.82 1.94 2.16
N GLU A 170 11.67 1.52 3.11
CA GLU A 170 13.01 1.00 2.81
C GLU A 170 12.96 -0.19 1.82
N SER A 171 12.00 -1.09 2.00
CA SER A 171 11.78 -2.22 1.10
C SER A 171 11.27 -1.77 -0.26
N LEU A 172 10.33 -0.81 -0.29
CA LEU A 172 9.84 -0.22 -1.54
C LEU A 172 10.96 0.48 -2.32
N GLU A 173 11.87 1.18 -1.66
CA GLU A 173 13.01 1.82 -2.32
C GLU A 173 13.86 0.79 -3.08
N LYS A 174 14.17 -0.36 -2.46
CA LYS A 174 14.95 -1.43 -3.11
C LYS A 174 14.28 -1.93 -4.39
N ILE A 175 12.94 -2.00 -4.42
CA ILE A 175 12.16 -2.50 -5.56
C ILE A 175 11.99 -1.42 -6.64
N LEU A 176 11.61 -0.21 -6.26
CA LEU A 176 11.09 0.80 -7.17
C LEU A 176 12.17 1.78 -7.68
N LEU A 177 13.21 2.01 -6.88
CA LEU A 177 14.28 2.96 -7.21
C LEU A 177 15.00 2.66 -8.53
N PRO A 178 15.33 1.39 -8.88
CA PRO A 178 15.91 1.08 -10.18
C PRO A 178 15.01 1.48 -11.36
N GLY A 179 13.70 1.32 -11.22
CA GLY A 179 12.72 1.70 -12.24
C GLY A 179 12.58 3.22 -12.37
N LEU A 180 12.50 3.92 -11.23
CA LEU A 180 12.47 5.40 -11.21
C LEU A 180 13.72 6.01 -11.84
N ARG A 181 14.91 5.50 -11.52
CA ARG A 181 16.18 5.98 -12.11
C ARG A 181 16.27 5.76 -13.63
N ARG A 182 15.62 4.73 -14.16
CA ARG A 182 15.51 4.52 -15.62
C ARG A 182 14.60 5.55 -16.29
N LEU A 183 13.61 6.08 -15.57
CA LEU A 183 12.73 7.13 -16.07
C LEU A 183 13.41 8.51 -16.05
N HIS A 184 13.92 8.91 -14.89
CA HIS A 184 14.61 10.19 -14.69
C HIS A 184 15.42 10.16 -13.37
N PRO A 185 16.60 10.81 -13.30
CA PRO A 185 17.40 10.87 -12.06
C PRO A 185 16.67 11.56 -10.89
N GLU A 186 15.71 12.43 -11.20
CA GLU A 186 14.85 13.11 -10.22
C GLU A 186 13.38 12.63 -10.28
N ALA A 187 13.13 11.40 -10.77
CA ALA A 187 11.78 10.83 -10.73
C ALA A 187 11.40 10.48 -9.28
N SER A 188 10.14 10.72 -8.91
CA SER A 188 9.62 10.32 -7.60
C SER A 188 8.24 9.67 -7.74
N LEU A 189 7.98 8.62 -6.96
CA LEU A 189 6.64 8.12 -6.74
C LEU A 189 6.01 8.94 -5.62
N VAL A 190 4.81 9.47 -5.84
CA VAL A 190 4.03 10.24 -4.86
C VAL A 190 2.67 9.61 -4.62
N ASN A 191 2.14 9.80 -3.42
CA ASN A 191 0.77 9.42 -3.07
C ASN A 191 -0.25 10.45 -3.57
N ARG A 192 -1.55 10.19 -3.34
CA ARG A 192 -2.68 11.01 -3.80
C ARG A 192 -2.56 12.50 -3.43
N VAL A 193 -2.00 12.80 -2.27
CA VAL A 193 -1.83 14.18 -1.79
C VAL A 193 -0.48 14.79 -2.20
N GLY A 194 0.28 14.12 -3.06
CA GLY A 194 1.52 14.61 -3.64
C GLY A 194 2.73 14.48 -2.72
N ARG A 195 2.66 13.62 -1.68
CA ARG A 195 3.80 13.32 -0.81
C ARG A 195 4.64 12.19 -1.39
N VAL A 196 5.96 12.34 -1.33
CA VAL A 196 6.94 11.35 -1.78
C VAL A 196 6.75 10.04 -1.04
N VAL A 197 6.64 8.94 -1.78
CA VAL A 197 6.71 7.56 -1.28
C VAL A 197 8.14 7.04 -1.44
N VAL A 198 8.68 7.13 -2.66
CA VAL A 198 10.06 6.76 -3.02
C VAL A 198 10.59 7.80 -4.01
N SER A 199 11.86 8.19 -3.91
CA SER A 199 12.47 9.14 -4.83
C SER A 199 13.80 8.66 -5.39
N ALA A 200 14.04 8.92 -6.69
CA ALA A 200 15.35 8.77 -7.31
C ALA A 200 16.32 9.91 -6.93
N ASP A 201 15.77 11.09 -6.63
CA ASP A 201 16.54 12.22 -6.09
C ASP A 201 16.89 11.94 -4.61
N PRO A 202 18.19 11.80 -4.26
CA PRO A 202 18.62 11.53 -2.88
C PRO A 202 18.36 12.70 -1.92
N GLN A 203 18.00 13.89 -2.41
CA GLN A 203 17.65 15.04 -1.58
C GLN A 203 16.17 15.03 -1.14
N LEU A 204 15.34 14.14 -1.71
CA LEU A 204 13.92 14.04 -1.43
C LEU A 204 13.60 12.86 -0.52
N ALA A 205 13.34 13.16 0.75
CA ALA A 205 12.92 12.16 1.73
C ALA A 205 11.45 11.75 1.55
N ALA A 206 11.14 10.52 1.95
CA ALA A 206 9.76 10.02 2.04
C ALA A 206 8.89 10.92 2.96
N GLY A 207 7.61 11.04 2.62
CA GLY A 207 6.62 11.88 3.31
C GLY A 207 6.68 13.36 2.96
N ARG A 208 7.75 13.86 2.31
CA ARG A 208 7.86 15.25 1.88
C ARG A 208 6.77 15.58 0.85
N LEU A 209 6.09 16.71 1.01
CA LEU A 209 5.15 17.22 0.00
C LEU A 209 5.95 17.74 -1.21
N LEU A 210 5.76 17.12 -2.38
CA LEU A 210 6.46 17.46 -3.62
C LEU A 210 5.55 18.18 -4.62
N VAL A 211 4.29 17.74 -4.75
CA VAL A 211 3.26 18.36 -5.59
C VAL A 211 1.97 18.53 -4.79
N GLY A 212 1.02 19.33 -5.29
CA GLY A 212 -0.33 19.41 -4.71
C GLY A 212 -1.19 18.17 -5.01
N ASP A 213 -2.49 18.25 -4.70
CA ASP A 213 -3.46 17.23 -5.09
C ASP A 213 -3.56 17.13 -6.62
N TRP A 214 -2.85 16.15 -7.18
CA TRP A 214 -2.69 15.97 -8.62
C TRP A 214 -3.91 15.34 -9.27
N ARG A 215 -4.82 14.71 -8.50
CA ARG A 215 -6.06 14.16 -9.06
C ARG A 215 -7.05 15.24 -9.48
N HIS A 216 -6.97 16.40 -8.85
CA HIS A 216 -7.84 17.55 -9.12
C HIS A 216 -7.10 18.71 -9.79
N ALA A 217 -5.87 18.49 -10.28
CA ALA A 217 -5.09 19.51 -10.96
C ALA A 217 -5.67 19.80 -12.36
N ALA A 218 -5.67 21.09 -12.75
CA ALA A 218 -6.14 21.51 -14.07
C ALA A 218 -5.24 21.00 -15.21
N ASP A 219 -3.92 20.95 -14.98
CA ASP A 219 -2.93 20.37 -15.90
C ASP A 219 -1.92 19.53 -15.11
N PRO A 220 -2.14 18.20 -14.96
CA PRO A 220 -1.22 17.33 -14.24
C PRO A 220 0.14 17.20 -14.94
N LEU A 221 0.26 17.58 -16.21
CA LEU A 221 1.53 17.53 -16.94
C LEU A 221 2.40 18.77 -16.71
N LYS A 222 1.87 19.80 -16.04
CA LYS A 222 2.57 21.05 -15.70
C LYS A 222 2.24 21.50 -14.27
N MET A 223 2.68 20.71 -13.30
CA MET A 223 2.48 21.03 -11.88
C MET A 223 3.71 21.70 -11.29
N GLU A 224 3.50 22.73 -10.46
CA GLU A 224 4.58 23.34 -9.68
C GLU A 224 5.04 22.43 -8.55
N LEU A 225 6.35 22.32 -8.41
CA LEU A 225 6.98 21.65 -7.28
C LEU A 225 6.85 22.49 -6.01
N ARG A 226 6.69 21.81 -4.86
CA ARG A 226 6.51 22.43 -3.54
C ARG A 226 7.84 22.53 -2.79
N GLY A 227 8.23 23.76 -2.46
CA GLY A 227 9.45 24.08 -1.73
C GLY A 227 10.12 25.33 -2.29
N ALA A 228 10.82 26.10 -1.45
CA ALA A 228 11.48 27.33 -1.88
C ALA A 228 12.63 27.04 -2.88
N GLU A 229 13.28 25.89 -2.74
CA GLU A 229 14.34 25.41 -3.63
C GLU A 229 13.83 25.01 -5.03
N TYR A 230 12.50 24.82 -5.17
CA TYR A 230 11.88 24.44 -6.44
C TYR A 230 11.11 25.60 -7.09
N PHE A 231 11.33 26.84 -6.65
CA PHE A 231 10.64 28.01 -7.20
C PHE A 231 10.72 28.05 -8.74
N GLY A 232 9.56 28.08 -9.39
CA GLY A 232 9.45 28.11 -10.85
C GLY A 232 9.74 26.78 -11.56
N ARG A 233 10.04 25.68 -10.84
CA ARG A 233 10.24 24.35 -11.43
C ARG A 233 8.91 23.62 -11.59
N LEU A 234 8.75 22.97 -12.74
CA LEU A 234 7.57 22.19 -13.09
C LEU A 234 7.89 20.70 -13.17
N THR A 235 6.86 19.89 -12.95
CA THR A 235 6.91 18.45 -13.12
C THR A 235 5.66 17.96 -13.86
N ALA A 236 5.82 16.89 -14.64
CA ALA A 236 4.71 16.12 -15.17
C ALA A 236 4.36 14.99 -14.19
N VAL A 237 3.08 14.86 -13.86
CA VAL A 237 2.56 13.83 -12.96
C VAL A 237 1.81 12.78 -13.77
N HIS A 238 2.28 11.54 -13.68
CA HIS A 238 1.76 10.40 -14.42
C HIS A 238 1.11 9.40 -13.45
N PRO A 239 -0.24 9.29 -13.41
CA PRO A 239 -0.92 8.35 -12.52
C PRO A 239 -0.54 6.89 -12.77
N CYS A 240 -0.40 6.12 -11.69
CA CYS A 240 -0.18 4.68 -11.74
C CYS A 240 -1.52 3.94 -11.88
N GLY A 241 -2.13 4.02 -13.06
CA GLY A 241 -3.44 3.40 -13.31
C GLY A 241 -4.53 3.98 -12.41
N SER A 242 -5.27 3.12 -11.70
CA SER A 242 -6.34 3.53 -10.78
C SER A 242 -5.85 3.85 -9.36
N LEU A 243 -4.61 3.47 -9.05
CA LEU A 243 -4.04 3.59 -7.71
C LEU A 243 -3.98 5.06 -7.25
N PRO A 244 -4.05 5.33 -5.94
CA PRO A 244 -3.81 6.64 -5.35
C PRO A 244 -2.31 7.01 -5.37
N LEU A 245 -1.61 6.69 -6.46
CA LEU A 245 -0.18 6.86 -6.66
C LEU A 245 0.08 7.46 -8.05
N ALA A 246 1.15 8.26 -8.16
CA ALA A 246 1.60 8.81 -9.42
C ALA A 246 3.12 8.98 -9.44
N VAL A 247 3.72 8.99 -10.64
CA VAL A 247 5.14 9.27 -10.83
C VAL A 247 5.32 10.71 -11.30
N THR A 248 6.15 11.48 -10.61
CA THR A 248 6.55 12.83 -11.01
C THR A 248 7.82 12.77 -11.84
N LEU A 249 7.82 13.44 -12.99
CA LEU A 249 8.97 13.58 -13.89
C LEU A 249 9.26 15.08 -14.09
N PRO A 250 10.34 15.62 -13.50
CA PRO A 250 10.73 17.02 -13.71
C PRO A 250 10.84 17.39 -15.19
N ARG A 251 10.49 18.64 -15.51
CA ARG A 251 10.58 19.22 -16.86
C ARG A 251 11.71 20.23 -16.98
#